data_AF-A0AAN9TTT2-F1
#
_entry.id   AF-A0AAN9TTT2-F1
#
_cell.length_a   1.000
_cell.length_b   1.000
_cell.length_c   1.000
_cell.angle_alpha   90.00
_cell.angle_beta   90.00
_cell.angle_gamma   90.00
#
_symmetry.space_group_name_H-M   'P 1'
#
loop_
_entity.id
_entity.type
_entity.pdbx_description
1 polymer ?
#
loop_
_entity_poly.entity_id
_entity_poly.type
_entity_poly.pdbx_seq_one_letter_code
_entity_poly.pdbx_strand_id
1 'polypeptide(L)'
;MVKFAEGILCMCIAVALQPVKCTKARIVNSREVVDSINSNPKSTWKADTYGTDEFDLDDFSKTRLGLKFNFKVDDKFGVPESILNRIPRPDNDALPKSFTWTDSKNTKCPISHIRDQSNCGSCWAVSTAAAFGDRICIQSNGKYNLPISSQYIASCDTKNYGCNGGYMDLVHEFLKSGVITGGDFDSDVGCEPYAVAPCSYNLFGDKMPCAFDSAMTPKCRKKACTNDWYPSKRETEANTFYAKSYKSIKGDAYGTAEYNIRKDLYENGPLTLGFMVYEDFRFYKSGIYIPKPNQRPLGGHAVRLVGWGEENDIKYWLVANSWTTKWGENGFFKIVRGRNACQIESMVYSAMPDLKK
;
A
#
# COMPACT_ATOMS: atom_id res chain seq x y z
N MET A 1 6.87 -6.02 -29.06
CA MET A 1 6.11 -7.20 -28.58
C MET A 1 7.00 -7.91 -27.58
N VAL A 2 6.67 -7.88 -26.29
CA VAL A 2 7.36 -8.65 -25.24
C VAL A 2 6.95 -10.12 -25.41
N LYS A 3 7.91 -11.05 -25.46
CA LYS A 3 7.61 -12.49 -25.56
C LYS A 3 7.42 -13.02 -24.14
N PHE A 4 6.29 -13.70 -23.89
CA PHE A 4 6.00 -14.33 -22.61
C PHE A 4 6.16 -15.84 -22.74
N ALA A 5 6.85 -16.47 -21.79
CA ALA A 5 6.96 -17.92 -21.71
C ALA A 5 6.03 -18.45 -20.61
N GLU A 6 5.25 -19.49 -20.92
CA GLU A 6 4.48 -20.24 -19.92
C GLU A 6 5.35 -21.38 -19.37
N GLY A 7 5.66 -21.36 -18.07
CA GLY A 7 6.35 -22.44 -17.38
C GLY A 7 5.40 -23.27 -16.53
N ILE A 8 5.65 -24.57 -16.39
CA ILE A 8 4.94 -25.45 -15.43
C ILE A 8 5.92 -25.75 -14.30
N LEU A 9 5.60 -25.30 -13.07
CA LEU A 9 6.32 -25.68 -11.85
C LEU A 9 5.43 -26.61 -11.03
N CYS A 10 5.90 -27.81 -10.70
CA CYS A 10 5.19 -28.76 -9.82
C CYS A 10 6.11 -29.10 -8.63
N MET A 11 5.69 -28.79 -7.40
CA MET A 11 6.36 -29.29 -6.19
C MET A 11 5.82 -30.69 -5.86
N CYS A 12 6.69 -31.69 -5.92
CA CYS A 12 6.38 -33.05 -5.49
C CYS A 12 6.55 -33.16 -3.98
N ILE A 13 5.46 -33.09 -3.21
CA ILE A 13 5.44 -33.64 -1.85
C ILE A 13 4.90 -35.06 -1.98
N ALA A 14 5.79 -36.03 -1.86
CA ALA A 14 5.40 -37.43 -1.72
C ALA A 14 4.73 -37.60 -0.35
N VAL A 15 3.40 -37.60 -0.31
CA VAL A 15 2.53 -38.41 0.57
C VAL A 15 1.07 -38.07 0.24
N ALA A 16 0.31 -39.11 -0.06
CA ALA A 16 -1.15 -39.18 -0.27
C ALA A 16 -1.72 -38.69 -1.62
N LEU A 17 -2.56 -39.57 -2.18
CA LEU A 17 -3.28 -39.50 -3.46
C LEU A 17 -4.30 -38.33 -3.53
N GLN A 18 -3.81 -37.10 -3.65
CA GLN A 18 -4.62 -35.97 -4.14
C GLN A 18 -4.13 -35.54 -5.53
N PRO A 19 -5.03 -35.15 -6.45
CA PRO A 19 -4.61 -34.62 -7.75
C PRO A 19 -3.78 -33.35 -7.52
N VAL A 20 -2.52 -33.41 -7.93
CA VAL A 20 -1.61 -32.25 -7.92
C VAL A 20 -2.22 -31.19 -8.83
N LYS A 21 -2.71 -30.09 -8.26
CA LYS A 21 -3.07 -28.89 -9.02
C LYS A 21 -1.76 -28.20 -9.42
N CYS A 22 -1.20 -28.54 -10.59
CA CYS A 22 -0.13 -27.73 -11.16
C CYS A 22 -0.77 -26.44 -11.74
N THR A 23 -0.51 -25.30 -11.11
CA THR A 23 -0.81 -23.99 -11.68
C THR A 23 0.32 -23.60 -12.64
N LYS A 24 0.00 -23.16 -13.86
CA LYS A 24 0.98 -22.58 -14.79
C LYS A 24 1.47 -21.26 -14.19
N ALA A 25 2.72 -21.22 -13.72
CA ALA A 25 3.33 -19.97 -13.29
C ALA A 25 3.76 -19.18 -14.53
N ARG A 26 3.30 -17.92 -14.66
CA ARG A 26 3.72 -17.05 -15.76
C ARG A 26 4.95 -16.27 -15.34
N ILE A 27 6.08 -16.61 -15.94
CA ILE A 27 7.36 -15.97 -15.70
C ILE A 27 7.54 -14.81 -16.68
N VAL A 28 7.90 -13.64 -16.16
CA VAL A 28 8.23 -12.45 -16.97
C VAL A 28 9.72 -12.18 -16.92
N ASN A 29 10.34 -11.98 -18.08
CA ASN A 29 11.71 -11.50 -18.19
C ASN A 29 11.78 -10.03 -17.75
N SER A 30 12.38 -9.81 -16.59
CA SER A 30 12.46 -8.51 -15.94
C SER A 30 13.27 -7.48 -16.75
N ARG A 31 14.34 -7.90 -17.42
CA ARG A 31 15.20 -7.00 -18.21
C ARG A 31 14.48 -6.44 -19.43
N GLU A 32 13.75 -7.28 -20.16
CA GLU A 32 13.02 -6.84 -21.35
C GLU A 32 11.98 -5.75 -21.03
N VAL A 33 11.29 -5.87 -19.89
CA VAL A 33 10.31 -4.88 -19.45
C VAL A 33 11.01 -3.58 -19.05
N VAL A 34 12.08 -3.66 -18.25
CA VAL A 34 12.89 -2.51 -17.80
C VAL A 34 13.48 -1.76 -18.99
N ASP A 35 14.11 -2.46 -19.92
CA ASP A 35 14.72 -1.88 -21.13
C ASP A 35 13.67 -1.19 -21.99
N SER A 36 12.49 -1.81 -22.15
CA SER A 36 11.38 -1.20 -22.89
C SER A 36 10.87 0.10 -22.27
N ILE A 37 10.93 0.25 -20.94
CA ILE A 37 10.52 1.49 -20.26
C ILE A 37 11.63 2.54 -20.39
N ASN A 38 12.86 2.15 -20.10
CA ASN A 38 14.00 3.06 -20.03
C ASN A 38 14.45 3.59 -21.40
N SER A 39 14.24 2.82 -22.47
CA SER A 39 14.53 3.24 -23.85
C SER A 39 13.46 4.14 -24.47
N ASN A 40 12.27 4.27 -23.85
CA ASN A 40 11.22 5.15 -24.35
C ASN A 40 11.50 6.61 -23.94
N PRO A 41 11.81 7.52 -24.89
CA PRO A 41 12.11 8.91 -24.56
C PRO A 41 10.91 9.68 -24.00
N LYS A 42 9.68 9.18 -24.17
CA LYS A 42 8.46 9.76 -23.61
C LYS A 42 8.14 9.23 -22.21
N SER A 43 8.93 8.29 -21.67
CA SER A 43 8.68 7.77 -20.33
C SER A 43 8.92 8.85 -19.28
N THR A 44 7.96 9.02 -18.38
CA THR A 44 8.02 9.98 -17.26
C THR A 44 8.64 9.38 -16.01
N TRP A 45 9.03 8.10 -16.07
CA TRP A 45 9.60 7.35 -14.96
C TRP A 45 10.68 6.39 -15.44
N LYS A 46 11.52 5.96 -14.52
CA LYS A 46 12.58 4.97 -14.74
C LYS A 46 12.22 3.66 -14.05
N ALA A 47 12.57 2.56 -14.71
CA ALA A 47 12.40 1.22 -14.20
C ALA A 47 13.75 0.63 -13.79
N ASP A 48 13.74 -0.26 -12.81
CA ASP A 48 14.90 -1.03 -12.37
C ASP A 48 14.47 -2.43 -11.92
N THR A 49 15.42 -3.36 -11.89
CA THR A 49 15.17 -4.68 -11.34
C THR A 49 15.40 -4.67 -9.84
N TYR A 50 14.60 -5.47 -9.14
CA TYR A 50 14.68 -5.61 -7.70
C TYR A 50 14.97 -7.05 -7.34
N GLY A 51 15.77 -7.80 -8.10
CA GLY A 51 15.81 -9.24 -7.90
C GLY A 51 16.40 -10.03 -9.05
N THR A 52 15.99 -11.30 -9.15
CA THR A 52 16.31 -12.18 -10.27
C THR A 52 15.59 -11.75 -11.56
N ASP A 53 16.14 -12.17 -12.69
CA ASP A 53 15.59 -11.84 -14.02
C ASP A 53 14.22 -12.48 -14.26
N GLU A 54 13.97 -13.65 -13.67
CA GLU A 54 12.71 -14.39 -13.74
C GLU A 54 11.90 -14.25 -12.44
N PHE A 55 10.59 -14.11 -12.60
CA PHE A 55 9.69 -13.74 -11.52
C PHE A 55 8.28 -14.32 -11.68
N ASP A 56 7.73 -14.89 -10.60
CA ASP A 56 6.36 -15.42 -10.55
C ASP A 56 5.37 -14.30 -10.18
N LEU A 57 4.53 -13.91 -11.15
CA LEU A 57 3.53 -12.86 -10.95
C LEU A 57 2.37 -13.27 -10.05
N ASP A 58 2.05 -14.56 -9.97
CA ASP A 58 0.93 -15.03 -9.14
C ASP A 58 1.32 -15.02 -7.67
N ASP A 59 2.56 -15.39 -7.36
CA ASP A 59 3.14 -15.24 -6.01
C ASP A 59 3.12 -13.77 -5.56
N PHE A 60 3.64 -12.86 -6.41
CA PHE A 60 3.61 -11.42 -6.13
C PHE A 60 2.21 -10.89 -5.88
N SER A 61 1.25 -11.30 -6.72
CA SER A 61 -0.13 -10.83 -6.59
C SER A 61 -0.74 -11.30 -5.26
N LYS A 62 -0.52 -12.55 -4.88
CA LYS A 62 -1.02 -13.10 -3.61
C LYS A 62 -0.37 -12.46 -2.38
N THR A 63 0.93 -12.17 -2.44
CA THR A 63 1.70 -11.72 -1.28
C THR A 63 1.72 -10.20 -1.10
N ARG A 64 1.65 -9.44 -2.20
CA ARG A 64 1.81 -7.98 -2.17
C ARG A 64 0.51 -7.23 -2.45
N LEU A 65 -0.41 -7.81 -3.23
CA LEU A 65 -1.62 -7.13 -3.73
C LEU A 65 -2.88 -7.61 -3.00
N GLY A 66 -2.93 -7.32 -1.70
CA GLY A 66 -3.99 -7.79 -0.81
C GLY A 66 -5.28 -6.96 -0.82
N LEU A 67 -5.39 -5.88 -1.59
CA LEU A 67 -6.61 -5.07 -1.60
C LEU A 67 -7.66 -5.72 -2.48
N LYS A 68 -8.85 -5.92 -1.91
CA LYS A 68 -10.06 -6.33 -2.64
C LYS A 68 -10.92 -5.11 -2.96
N PHE A 69 -11.47 -5.06 -4.17
CA PHE A 69 -12.35 -3.97 -4.60
C PHE A 69 -13.83 -4.30 -4.36
N ASN A 70 -14.60 -3.32 -3.87
CA ASN A 70 -16.06 -3.42 -3.70
C ASN A 70 -16.84 -3.04 -4.97
N PHE A 71 -16.14 -2.83 -6.08
CA PHE A 71 -16.72 -2.49 -7.36
C PHE A 71 -16.05 -3.33 -8.44
N LYS A 72 -16.75 -3.50 -9.57
CA LYS A 72 -16.18 -4.19 -10.72
C LYS A 72 -15.02 -3.36 -11.24
N VAL A 73 -13.82 -3.90 -11.10
CA VAL A 73 -12.67 -3.43 -11.85
C VAL A 73 -12.60 -4.25 -13.12
N ASP A 74 -12.43 -3.59 -14.27
CA ASP A 74 -12.03 -4.31 -15.47
C ASP A 74 -10.59 -4.81 -15.27
N ASP A 75 -10.49 -6.08 -14.92
CA ASP A 75 -9.25 -6.81 -14.68
C ASP A 75 -8.79 -7.59 -15.92
N LYS A 76 -9.45 -7.36 -17.07
CA LYS A 76 -9.10 -8.02 -18.34
C LYS A 76 -8.26 -7.12 -19.23
N PHE A 77 -8.38 -5.81 -19.09
CA PHE A 77 -7.71 -4.84 -19.93
C PHE A 77 -6.81 -3.88 -19.15
N GLY A 78 -5.74 -3.42 -19.80
CA GLY A 78 -4.86 -2.38 -19.27
C GLY A 78 -5.56 -1.03 -19.14
N VAL A 79 -4.88 -0.03 -18.57
CA VAL A 79 -5.43 1.34 -18.53
C VAL A 79 -5.65 1.84 -19.95
N PRO A 80 -6.88 2.24 -20.34
CA PRO A 80 -7.15 2.73 -21.68
C PRO A 80 -6.32 3.98 -22.00
N GLU A 81 -5.89 4.10 -23.24
CA GLU A 81 -5.08 5.24 -23.68
C GLU A 81 -5.83 6.59 -23.53
N SER A 82 -7.15 6.57 -23.64
CA SER A 82 -8.01 7.74 -23.38
C SER A 82 -7.96 8.23 -21.92
N ILE A 83 -7.73 7.33 -20.96
CA ILE A 83 -7.51 7.69 -19.54
C ILE A 83 -6.09 8.23 -19.37
N LEU A 84 -5.10 7.58 -20.00
CA LEU A 84 -3.71 8.02 -19.97
C LEU A 84 -3.51 9.42 -20.55
N ASN A 85 -4.24 9.75 -21.63
CA ASN A 85 -4.17 11.02 -22.33
C ASN A 85 -5.19 12.06 -21.83
N ARG A 86 -5.93 11.76 -20.77
CA ARG A 86 -6.87 12.72 -20.18
C ARG A 86 -6.13 13.96 -19.69
N ILE A 87 -6.57 15.13 -20.14
CA ILE A 87 -6.08 16.42 -19.64
C ILE A 87 -6.62 16.61 -18.21
N PRO A 88 -5.75 16.70 -17.18
CA PRO A 88 -6.18 16.99 -15.81
C PRO A 88 -6.87 18.36 -15.74
N ARG A 89 -7.82 18.52 -14.83
CA ARG A 89 -8.41 19.85 -14.59
C ARG A 89 -7.33 20.79 -14.03
N PRO A 90 -7.35 22.10 -14.36
CA PRO A 90 -6.44 23.07 -13.75
C PRO A 90 -6.72 23.18 -12.24
N ASP A 91 -5.66 23.39 -11.45
CA ASP A 91 -5.78 23.60 -9.99
C ASP A 91 -6.09 25.10 -9.77
N ASN A 92 -7.34 25.50 -9.97
CA ASN A 92 -7.82 26.88 -9.76
C ASN A 92 -8.35 27.09 -8.32
N ASP A 93 -7.74 26.42 -7.36
CA ASP A 93 -8.14 26.41 -5.95
C ASP A 93 -7.05 27.04 -5.07
N ALA A 94 -7.38 27.27 -3.79
CA ALA A 94 -6.47 27.91 -2.83
C ALA A 94 -5.39 26.97 -2.27
N LEU A 95 -5.35 25.69 -2.68
CA LEU A 95 -4.35 24.75 -2.21
C LEU A 95 -3.01 24.98 -2.92
N PRO A 96 -1.87 24.72 -2.24
CA PRO A 96 -0.57 24.87 -2.88
C PRO A 96 -0.41 23.89 -4.05
N LYS A 97 0.37 24.30 -5.06
CA LYS A 97 0.70 23.44 -6.22
C LYS A 97 1.38 22.13 -5.81
N SER A 98 2.22 22.17 -4.77
CA SER A 98 2.89 21.02 -4.19
C SER A 98 2.82 21.06 -2.66
N PHE A 99 2.62 19.91 -2.05
CA PHE A 99 2.58 19.77 -0.60
C PHE A 99 2.91 18.34 -0.18
N THR A 100 3.58 18.18 0.97
CA THR A 100 3.78 16.88 1.57
C THR A 100 3.89 16.94 3.08
N TRP A 101 3.28 15.97 3.75
CA TRP A 101 3.44 15.76 5.18
C TRP A 101 4.79 15.18 5.59
N THR A 102 5.64 14.75 4.65
CA THR A 102 6.99 14.28 4.96
C THR A 102 7.97 15.43 5.24
N ASP A 103 7.62 16.66 4.90
CA ASP A 103 8.41 17.84 5.28
C ASP A 103 8.24 18.12 6.78
N SER A 104 9.36 18.07 7.51
CA SER A 104 9.45 18.40 8.93
C SER A 104 8.93 19.79 9.31
N LYS A 105 8.83 20.72 8.34
CA LYS A 105 8.22 22.04 8.56
C LYS A 105 6.71 21.96 8.70
N ASN A 106 6.07 20.95 8.11
CA ASN A 106 4.63 20.77 8.15
C ASN A 106 4.17 19.97 9.38
N THR A 107 5.03 19.14 9.96
CA THR A 107 4.69 18.35 11.15
C THR A 107 5.91 17.82 11.92
N LYS A 108 5.74 17.56 13.22
CA LYS A 108 6.71 16.84 14.06
C LYS A 108 6.53 15.31 14.02
N CYS A 109 5.54 14.83 13.27
CA CYS A 109 5.19 13.42 13.19
C CYS A 109 6.13 12.65 12.24
N PRO A 110 6.43 11.37 12.50
CA PRO A 110 7.35 10.55 11.70
C PRO A 110 6.72 10.02 10.40
N ILE A 111 6.17 10.91 9.57
CA ILE A 111 5.41 10.56 8.35
C ILE A 111 6.30 9.90 7.28
N SER A 112 7.62 10.14 7.32
CA SER A 112 8.57 9.56 6.37
C SER A 112 8.84 8.07 6.56
N HIS A 113 8.34 7.47 7.65
CA HIS A 113 8.55 6.05 7.93
C HIS A 113 7.88 5.14 6.89
N ILE A 114 8.63 4.17 6.37
CA ILE A 114 8.15 3.16 5.42
C ILE A 114 8.05 1.82 6.12
N ARG A 115 6.87 1.21 6.05
CA ARG A 115 6.59 -0.11 6.62
C ARG A 115 6.85 -1.21 5.59
N ASP A 116 7.01 -2.44 6.05
CA ASP A 116 7.07 -3.64 5.21
C ASP A 116 5.95 -4.61 5.57
N GLN A 117 5.13 -4.98 4.60
CA GLN A 117 4.08 -5.99 4.76
C GLN A 117 4.60 -7.43 4.60
N SER A 118 5.85 -7.61 4.17
CA SER A 118 6.46 -8.91 3.87
C SER A 118 5.60 -9.75 2.89
N ASN A 119 5.74 -11.07 2.88
CA ASN A 119 4.94 -11.98 2.05
C ASN A 119 3.49 -12.19 2.54
N CYS A 120 2.86 -11.15 3.07
CA CYS A 120 1.49 -11.16 3.56
C CYS A 120 0.68 -10.12 2.79
N GLY A 121 -0.46 -10.51 2.21
CA GLY A 121 -1.41 -9.63 1.52
C GLY A 121 -2.16 -8.68 2.47
N SER A 122 -1.44 -7.98 3.33
CA SER A 122 -1.95 -7.12 4.40
C SER A 122 -1.78 -5.62 4.09
N CYS A 123 -1.48 -5.24 2.85
CA CYS A 123 -1.36 -3.85 2.43
C CYS A 123 -2.52 -2.97 2.92
N TRP A 124 -3.75 -3.50 2.93
CA TRP A 124 -4.97 -2.84 3.41
C TRP A 124 -4.89 -2.49 4.90
N ALA A 125 -4.30 -3.36 5.73
CA ALA A 125 -4.09 -3.13 7.15
C ALA A 125 -2.87 -2.24 7.41
N VAL A 126 -1.77 -2.47 6.71
CA VAL A 126 -0.50 -1.72 6.86
C VAL A 126 -0.67 -0.25 6.49
N SER A 127 -1.27 0.04 5.33
CA SER A 127 -1.52 1.41 4.87
C SER A 127 -2.52 2.14 5.75
N THR A 128 -3.60 1.46 6.19
CA THR A 128 -4.60 2.04 7.09
C THR A 128 -4.01 2.34 8.46
N ALA A 129 -3.24 1.42 9.05
CA ALA A 129 -2.56 1.65 10.33
C ALA A 129 -1.61 2.85 10.26
N ALA A 130 -0.83 2.96 9.18
CA ALA A 130 0.09 4.05 8.98
C ALA A 130 -0.63 5.40 8.83
N ALA A 131 -1.63 5.48 7.93
CA ALA A 131 -2.39 6.72 7.72
C ALA A 131 -3.16 7.15 8.99
N PHE A 132 -3.76 6.21 9.71
CA PHE A 132 -4.49 6.51 10.93
C PHE A 132 -3.56 6.94 12.07
N GLY A 133 -2.41 6.28 12.25
CA GLY A 133 -1.37 6.68 13.20
C GLY A 133 -0.82 8.08 12.93
N ASP A 134 -0.59 8.40 11.65
CA ASP A 134 -0.17 9.75 11.23
C ASP A 134 -1.20 10.81 11.63
N ARG A 135 -2.49 10.54 11.42
CA ARG A 135 -3.57 11.44 11.82
C ARG A 135 -3.70 11.57 13.32
N ILE A 136 -3.55 10.49 14.09
CA ILE A 136 -3.49 10.56 15.56
C ILE A 136 -2.38 11.53 15.98
N CYS A 137 -1.19 11.43 15.38
CA CYS A 137 -0.09 12.31 15.68
C CYS A 137 -0.36 13.77 15.27
N ILE A 138 -0.81 14.01 14.04
CA ILE A 138 -1.09 15.36 13.53
C ILE A 138 -2.19 16.04 14.36
N GLN A 139 -3.31 15.36 14.58
CA GLN A 139 -4.47 15.92 15.28
C GLN A 139 -4.19 16.13 16.78
N SER A 140 -3.25 15.37 17.36
CA SER A 140 -2.80 15.55 18.74
C SER A 140 -1.61 16.50 18.88
N ASN A 141 -1.20 17.16 17.80
CA ASN A 141 -0.03 18.03 17.73
C ASN A 141 1.25 17.36 18.26
N GLY A 142 1.44 16.09 17.90
CA GLY A 142 2.60 15.27 18.28
C GLY A 142 2.53 14.64 19.66
N LYS A 143 1.45 14.85 20.44
CA LYS A 143 1.29 14.23 21.77
C LYS A 143 1.27 12.70 21.70
N TYR A 144 0.65 12.13 20.66
CA TYR A 144 0.60 10.69 20.43
C TYR A 144 1.31 10.36 19.12
N ASN A 145 2.52 9.81 19.19
CA ASN A 145 3.37 9.56 18.02
C ASN A 145 3.82 8.09 17.87
N LEU A 146 3.27 7.17 18.67
CA LEU A 146 3.53 5.75 18.51
C LEU A 146 2.79 5.19 17.28
N PRO A 147 3.40 4.27 16.54
CA PRO A 147 2.76 3.64 15.39
C PRO A 147 1.57 2.79 15.84
N ILE A 148 0.49 2.82 15.05
CA ILE A 148 -0.62 1.86 15.19
C ILE A 148 -0.21 0.51 14.64
N SER A 149 -0.59 -0.56 15.35
CA SER A 149 -0.27 -1.94 15.02
C SER A 149 -1.00 -2.37 13.75
N SER A 150 -0.25 -2.55 12.67
CA SER A 150 -0.76 -3.22 11.46
C SER A 150 -1.02 -4.71 11.72
N GLN A 151 -0.32 -5.32 12.68
CA GLN A 151 -0.52 -6.71 13.10
C GLN A 151 -1.91 -6.92 13.71
N TYR A 152 -2.26 -6.07 14.68
CA TYR A 152 -3.54 -6.15 15.36
C TYR A 152 -4.69 -5.97 14.35
N ILE A 153 -4.59 -5.01 13.45
CA ILE A 153 -5.59 -4.81 12.39
C ILE A 153 -5.69 -6.06 11.50
N ALA A 154 -4.58 -6.56 10.98
CA ALA A 154 -4.57 -7.72 10.08
C ALA A 154 -5.11 -9.00 10.75
N SER A 155 -4.88 -9.17 12.04
CA SER A 155 -5.27 -10.36 12.78
C SER A 155 -6.68 -10.29 13.39
N CYS A 156 -7.09 -9.12 13.89
CA CYS A 156 -8.28 -8.96 14.72
C CYS A 156 -9.49 -8.35 13.99
N ASP A 157 -9.31 -7.78 12.80
CA ASP A 157 -10.43 -7.44 11.91
C ASP A 157 -10.98 -8.73 11.27
N THR A 158 -11.91 -9.37 11.99
CA THR A 158 -12.51 -10.65 11.58
C THR A 158 -13.48 -10.52 10.40
N LYS A 159 -13.79 -9.31 9.94
CA LYS A 159 -14.57 -9.11 8.70
C LYS A 159 -13.67 -9.14 7.46
N ASN A 160 -12.37 -8.94 7.64
CA ASN A 160 -11.34 -9.08 6.61
C ASN A 160 -10.60 -10.43 6.71
N TYR A 161 -9.68 -10.71 5.78
CA TYR A 161 -9.07 -12.03 5.60
C TYR A 161 -7.57 -12.07 5.91
N GLY A 162 -7.07 -11.13 6.73
CA GLY A 162 -5.67 -11.07 7.12
C GLY A 162 -4.70 -11.02 5.93
N CYS A 163 -3.78 -11.97 5.85
CA CYS A 163 -2.82 -12.10 4.76
C CYS A 163 -3.43 -12.53 3.41
N ASN A 164 -4.71 -12.93 3.37
CA ASN A 164 -5.43 -13.27 2.13
C ASN A 164 -6.18 -12.06 1.51
N GLY A 165 -5.91 -10.88 2.05
CA GLY A 165 -6.45 -9.61 1.58
C GLY A 165 -7.62 -9.06 2.39
N GLY A 166 -8.04 -7.86 2.03
CA GLY A 166 -9.08 -7.15 2.75
C GLY A 166 -9.66 -5.96 1.98
N TYR A 167 -10.74 -5.43 2.52
CA TYR A 167 -11.55 -4.35 1.98
C TYR A 167 -11.38 -3.08 2.82
N MET A 168 -11.26 -1.95 2.11
CA MET A 168 -10.97 -0.66 2.72
C MET A 168 -12.12 -0.10 3.57
N ASP A 169 -13.37 -0.33 3.19
CA ASP A 169 -14.52 0.07 3.98
C ASP A 169 -14.60 -0.68 5.33
N LEU A 170 -14.37 -1.99 5.31
CA LEU A 170 -14.40 -2.84 6.50
C LEU A 170 -13.29 -2.47 7.49
N VAL A 171 -12.06 -2.25 7.02
CA VAL A 171 -10.96 -1.87 7.91
C VAL A 171 -11.16 -0.49 8.53
N HIS A 172 -11.72 0.47 7.78
CA HIS A 172 -12.01 1.80 8.33
C HIS A 172 -13.20 1.76 9.30
N GLU A 173 -14.17 0.86 9.10
CA GLU A 173 -15.20 0.56 10.11
C GLU A 173 -14.57 -0.06 11.37
N PHE A 174 -13.64 -1.01 11.19
CA PHE A 174 -12.95 -1.68 12.29
C PHE A 174 -12.20 -0.72 13.21
N LEU A 175 -11.63 0.38 12.68
CA LEU A 175 -10.98 1.43 13.50
C LEU A 175 -11.90 2.01 14.58
N LYS A 176 -13.23 1.95 14.43
CA LYS A 176 -14.19 2.37 15.48
C LYS A 176 -14.23 1.43 16.68
N SER A 177 -13.76 0.20 16.51
CA SER A 177 -13.73 -0.83 17.56
C SER A 177 -12.52 -0.70 18.48
N GLY A 178 -11.55 0.16 18.11
CA GLY A 178 -10.32 0.37 18.86
C GLY A 178 -9.16 -0.44 18.29
N VAL A 179 -8.02 0.23 18.14
CA VAL A 179 -6.75 -0.36 17.68
C VAL A 179 -5.62 0.02 18.64
N ILE A 180 -4.62 -0.85 18.76
CA ILE A 180 -3.50 -0.66 19.68
C ILE A 180 -2.23 -0.21 18.94
N THR A 181 -1.22 0.20 19.70
CA THR A 181 0.11 0.54 19.17
C THR A 181 0.90 -0.70 18.76
N GLY A 182 1.80 -0.55 17.79
CA GLY A 182 2.69 -1.61 17.32
C GLY A 182 3.56 -1.14 16.16
N GLY A 183 4.86 -1.33 16.30
CA GLY A 183 5.88 -0.97 15.33
C GLY A 183 6.14 -2.07 14.29
N ASP A 184 7.29 -1.95 13.65
CA ASP A 184 7.75 -2.91 12.64
C ASP A 184 8.12 -4.25 13.27
N PHE A 185 8.41 -5.23 12.42
CA PHE A 185 8.93 -6.52 12.84
C PHE A 185 10.22 -6.38 13.65
N ASP A 186 10.35 -7.19 14.70
CA ASP A 186 11.50 -7.22 15.60
C ASP A 186 11.82 -5.86 16.25
N SER A 187 10.80 -5.02 16.42
CA SER A 187 10.91 -3.75 17.14
C SER A 187 10.29 -3.85 18.54
N ASP A 188 10.89 -3.14 19.49
CA ASP A 188 10.36 -3.00 20.85
C ASP A 188 9.32 -1.86 20.95
N VAL A 189 8.71 -1.47 19.82
CA VAL A 189 7.81 -0.31 19.73
C VAL A 189 6.34 -0.73 19.80
N GLY A 190 5.63 -0.22 20.82
CA GLY A 190 4.18 -0.41 20.96
C GLY A 190 3.78 -1.79 21.50
N CYS A 191 2.48 -2.03 21.60
CA CYS A 191 1.89 -3.23 22.23
C CYS A 191 2.02 -4.50 21.37
N GLU A 192 1.73 -4.42 20.06
CA GLU A 192 1.80 -5.56 19.14
C GLU A 192 2.56 -5.20 17.86
N PRO A 193 3.91 -5.28 17.87
CA PRO A 193 4.74 -5.13 16.68
C PRO A 193 4.37 -6.15 15.60
N TYR A 194 4.75 -5.85 14.35
CA TYR A 194 4.47 -6.72 13.22
C TYR A 194 5.13 -8.10 13.39
N ALA A 195 4.39 -9.19 13.18
CA ALA A 195 4.87 -10.54 13.48
C ALA A 195 5.41 -11.29 12.25
N VAL A 196 5.14 -10.80 11.04
CA VAL A 196 5.63 -11.41 9.81
C VAL A 196 7.01 -10.84 9.49
N ALA A 197 8.03 -11.69 9.56
CA ALA A 197 9.41 -11.31 9.27
C ALA A 197 9.54 -10.76 7.84
N PRO A 198 10.27 -9.66 7.62
CA PRO A 198 10.66 -9.22 6.28
C PRO A 198 11.31 -10.38 5.54
N CYS A 199 10.69 -10.75 4.43
CA CYS A 199 11.25 -11.73 3.53
C CYS A 199 10.98 -11.30 2.11
N SER A 200 11.85 -11.77 1.24
CA SER A 200 11.76 -11.49 -0.17
C SER A 200 12.15 -12.75 -0.92
N TYR A 201 11.30 -13.18 -1.85
CA TYR A 201 11.70 -14.16 -2.85
C TYR A 201 12.64 -13.47 -3.84
N ASN A 202 13.89 -13.23 -3.42
CA ASN A 202 14.86 -12.48 -4.20
C ASN A 202 14.34 -11.09 -4.62
N LEU A 203 13.52 -10.44 -3.79
CA LEU A 203 12.98 -9.10 -4.08
C LEU A 203 13.67 -8.04 -3.20
N PHE A 204 14.08 -6.92 -3.78
CA PHE A 204 14.69 -5.80 -3.07
C PHE A 204 16.00 -6.17 -2.33
N GLY A 205 16.66 -7.28 -2.68
CA GLY A 205 17.99 -7.64 -2.18
C GLY A 205 18.03 -8.16 -0.74
N ASP A 206 16.93 -8.70 -0.19
CA ASP A 206 16.97 -9.40 1.10
C ASP A 206 17.46 -10.85 0.93
N LYS A 207 18.43 -11.24 1.77
CA LYS A 207 19.10 -12.56 1.73
C LYS A 207 18.24 -13.71 2.27
N MET A 208 17.05 -13.42 2.81
CA MET A 208 16.20 -14.45 3.44
C MET A 208 15.05 -14.84 2.50
N PRO A 209 15.09 -16.06 1.92
CA PRO A 209 13.95 -16.57 1.18
C PRO A 209 12.75 -16.69 2.11
N CYS A 210 11.57 -16.33 1.62
CA CYS A 210 10.34 -16.53 2.38
C CYS A 210 10.11 -18.03 2.62
N ALA A 211 9.73 -18.40 3.84
CA ALA A 211 9.53 -19.80 4.22
C ALA A 211 8.29 -20.44 3.56
N PHE A 212 7.36 -19.62 3.08
CA PHE A 212 6.10 -20.04 2.45
C PHE A 212 5.69 -19.02 1.38
N ASP A 213 4.98 -19.49 0.34
CA ASP A 213 4.50 -18.64 -0.76
C ASP A 213 3.66 -17.47 -0.23
N SER A 214 2.83 -17.69 0.80
CA SER A 214 2.16 -16.61 1.53
C SER A 214 2.20 -16.88 3.04
N ALA A 215 2.44 -15.83 3.83
CA ALA A 215 2.41 -15.94 5.28
C ALA A 215 1.01 -16.29 5.78
N MET A 216 0.94 -17.19 6.75
CA MET A 216 -0.30 -17.42 7.50
C MET A 216 -0.62 -16.19 8.34
N THR A 217 -1.89 -15.77 8.35
CA THR A 217 -2.34 -14.68 9.23
C THR A 217 -2.03 -15.01 10.69
N PRO A 218 -1.23 -14.21 11.40
CA PRO A 218 -0.97 -14.44 12.82
C PRO A 218 -2.28 -14.37 13.64
N LYS A 219 -2.35 -15.10 14.75
CA LYS A 219 -3.55 -15.14 15.59
C LYS A 219 -3.79 -13.80 16.27
N CYS A 220 -5.05 -13.35 16.29
CA CYS A 220 -5.49 -12.16 17.03
C CYS A 220 -5.25 -12.29 18.54
N ARG A 221 -4.69 -11.25 19.16
CA ARG A 221 -4.44 -11.17 20.61
C ARG A 221 -5.11 -9.93 21.23
N LYS A 222 -6.42 -10.02 21.49
CA LYS A 222 -7.20 -8.87 22.03
C LYS A 222 -6.88 -8.46 23.48
N LYS A 223 -6.27 -9.35 24.27
CA LYS A 223 -6.17 -9.19 25.73
C LYS A 223 -4.74 -9.05 26.26
N ALA A 224 -3.74 -9.03 25.38
CA ALA A 224 -2.35 -8.97 25.78
C ALA A 224 -1.48 -8.40 24.67
N CYS A 225 -0.56 -7.51 25.06
CA CYS A 225 0.55 -7.11 24.21
C CYS A 225 1.48 -8.29 23.95
N THR A 226 2.05 -8.36 22.75
CA THR A 226 3.10 -9.35 22.41
C THR A 226 4.50 -8.82 22.71
N ASN A 227 4.66 -7.50 22.76
CA ASN A 227 5.93 -6.87 23.07
C ASN A 227 6.20 -6.93 24.57
N ASP A 228 7.22 -7.70 24.94
CA ASP A 228 7.64 -7.85 26.33
C ASP A 228 8.35 -6.64 26.92
N TRP A 229 8.75 -5.67 26.10
CA TRP A 229 9.37 -4.43 26.57
C TRP A 229 8.34 -3.30 26.75
N TYR A 230 7.08 -3.54 26.38
CA TYR A 230 6.04 -2.53 26.47
C TYR A 230 5.53 -2.38 27.92
N PRO A 231 5.68 -1.20 28.57
CA PRO A 231 5.46 -1.04 30.02
C PRO A 231 4.02 -1.34 30.48
N SER A 232 3.01 -1.11 29.64
CA SER A 232 1.59 -1.27 29.98
C SER A 232 1.07 -2.68 29.68
N LYS A 233 1.83 -3.74 30.02
CA LYS A 233 1.45 -5.14 29.76
C LYS A 233 0.06 -5.54 30.30
N ARG A 234 -0.46 -4.80 31.29
CA ARG A 234 -1.76 -5.05 31.95
C ARG A 234 -2.91 -4.15 31.48
N GLU A 235 -2.66 -3.12 30.67
CA GLU A 235 -3.68 -2.11 30.30
C GLU A 235 -3.61 -1.81 28.79
N THR A 236 -4.14 -2.73 27.97
CA THR A 236 -4.38 -2.48 26.54
C THR A 236 -5.34 -1.31 26.33
N GLU A 237 -6.26 -1.09 27.27
CA GLU A 237 -7.27 -0.01 27.21
C GLU A 237 -6.65 1.39 27.23
N ALA A 238 -5.59 1.62 28.04
CA ALA A 238 -4.92 2.93 28.13
C ALA A 238 -4.18 3.36 26.86
N ASN A 239 -3.97 2.44 25.90
CA ASN A 239 -3.27 2.68 24.64
C ASN A 239 -4.10 2.25 23.42
N THR A 240 -5.42 2.20 23.58
CA THR A 240 -6.35 1.92 22.48
C THR A 240 -6.81 3.22 21.85
N PHE A 241 -6.69 3.32 20.54
CA PHE A 241 -7.10 4.46 19.73
C PHE A 241 -8.33 4.12 18.91
N TYR A 242 -9.28 5.06 18.84
CA TYR A 242 -10.55 4.86 18.15
C TYR A 242 -10.70 5.87 17.02
N ALA A 243 -11.25 5.44 15.89
CA ALA A 243 -11.78 6.38 14.91
C ALA A 243 -13.12 6.92 15.39
N LYS A 244 -13.25 8.25 15.45
CA LYS A 244 -14.54 8.92 15.65
C LYS A 244 -15.43 8.77 14.43
N SER A 245 -14.85 8.91 13.24
CA SER A 245 -15.53 8.78 11.96
C SER A 245 -14.57 8.31 10.88
N TYR A 246 -15.11 7.75 9.80
CA TYR A 246 -14.39 7.49 8.56
C TYR A 246 -15.28 7.83 7.36
N LYS A 247 -14.66 8.10 6.22
CA LYS A 247 -15.35 8.36 4.96
C LYS A 247 -14.53 7.90 3.76
N SER A 248 -15.23 7.50 2.70
CA SER A 248 -14.66 7.40 1.35
C SER A 248 -14.71 8.78 0.70
N ILE A 249 -13.58 9.26 0.19
CA ILE A 249 -13.48 10.54 -0.51
C ILE A 249 -13.82 10.32 -1.97
N LYS A 250 -14.79 11.10 -2.47
CA LYS A 250 -15.31 11.02 -3.84
C LYS A 250 -15.52 12.44 -4.39
N GLY A 251 -15.79 12.54 -5.69
CA GLY A 251 -16.30 13.77 -6.27
C GLY A 251 -17.75 14.02 -5.86
N ASP A 252 -18.12 15.28 -5.67
CA ASP A 252 -19.43 15.71 -5.22
C ASP A 252 -19.78 17.11 -5.77
N ALA A 253 -20.85 17.73 -5.25
CA ALA A 253 -21.27 19.07 -5.64
C ALA A 253 -20.23 20.16 -5.30
N TYR A 254 -19.28 19.85 -4.41
CA TYR A 254 -18.30 20.80 -3.87
C TYR A 254 -16.91 20.66 -4.51
N GLY A 255 -16.66 19.59 -5.28
CA GLY A 255 -15.42 19.42 -6.02
C GLY A 255 -15.23 18.07 -6.70
N THR A 256 -14.16 17.95 -7.48
CA THR A 256 -13.73 16.65 -8.03
C THR A 256 -13.16 15.76 -6.94
N ALA A 257 -13.09 14.45 -7.20
CA ALA A 257 -12.39 13.52 -6.32
C ALA A 257 -10.95 14.00 -6.05
N GLU A 258 -10.22 14.40 -7.10
CA GLU A 258 -8.87 14.96 -6.99
C GLU A 258 -8.78 16.13 -6.00
N TYR A 259 -9.67 17.14 -6.14
CA TYR A 259 -9.68 18.30 -5.23
C TYR A 259 -10.02 17.88 -3.80
N ASN A 260 -11.08 17.07 -3.61
CA ASN A 260 -11.51 16.62 -2.30
C ASN A 260 -10.43 15.77 -1.59
N ILE A 261 -9.66 14.99 -2.35
CA ILE A 261 -8.50 14.24 -1.83
C ILE A 261 -7.40 15.20 -1.39
N ARG A 262 -7.00 16.17 -2.24
CA ARG A 262 -5.98 17.18 -1.88
C ARG A 262 -6.38 17.95 -0.64
N LYS A 263 -7.63 18.41 -0.57
CA LYS A 263 -8.16 19.18 0.55
C LYS A 263 -8.13 18.39 1.86
N ASP A 264 -8.67 17.17 1.89
CA ASP A 264 -8.70 16.37 3.12
C ASP A 264 -7.29 16.00 3.59
N LEU A 265 -6.40 15.69 2.65
CA LEU A 265 -4.98 15.44 2.92
C LEU A 265 -4.32 16.67 3.53
N TYR A 266 -4.49 17.85 2.93
CA TYR A 266 -3.90 19.11 3.40
C TYR A 266 -4.35 19.48 4.81
N GLU A 267 -5.65 19.35 5.10
CA GLU A 267 -6.24 19.82 6.34
C GLU A 267 -6.04 18.83 7.49
N ASN A 268 -6.04 17.51 7.20
CA ASN A 268 -6.20 16.50 8.24
C ASN A 268 -5.08 15.47 8.34
N GLY A 269 -4.20 15.36 7.34
CA GLY A 269 -3.13 14.37 7.33
C GLY A 269 -3.27 13.27 6.29
N PRO A 270 -2.30 12.35 6.23
CA PRO A 270 -2.24 11.23 5.28
C PRO A 270 -3.54 10.41 5.15
N LEU A 271 -3.74 9.85 3.97
CA LEU A 271 -4.93 9.09 3.58
C LEU A 271 -4.57 7.66 3.21
N THR A 272 -5.52 6.75 3.36
CA THR A 272 -5.37 5.39 2.81
C THR A 272 -5.94 5.38 1.39
N LEU A 273 -5.17 4.88 0.44
CA LEU A 273 -5.50 4.93 -0.98
C LEU A 273 -5.39 3.53 -1.59
N GLY A 274 -6.37 3.12 -2.40
CA GLY A 274 -6.37 1.88 -3.16
C GLY A 274 -6.20 2.09 -4.66
N PHE A 275 -5.46 1.22 -5.34
CA PHE A 275 -5.30 1.25 -6.79
C PHE A 275 -5.00 -0.12 -7.40
N MET A 276 -5.22 -0.23 -8.71
CA MET A 276 -4.87 -1.41 -9.49
C MET A 276 -3.38 -1.38 -9.85
N VAL A 277 -2.65 -2.41 -9.44
CA VAL A 277 -1.26 -2.61 -9.83
C VAL A 277 -1.21 -3.37 -11.15
N TYR A 278 -0.33 -2.92 -12.05
CA TYR A 278 -0.06 -3.54 -13.33
C TYR A 278 1.35 -4.14 -13.34
N GLU A 279 1.64 -5.03 -14.30
CA GLU A 279 2.91 -5.76 -14.41
C GLU A 279 4.17 -4.89 -14.36
N ASP A 280 4.11 -3.69 -14.94
CA ASP A 280 5.22 -2.75 -15.03
C ASP A 280 5.51 -2.01 -13.72
N PHE A 281 4.50 -1.78 -12.88
CA PHE A 281 4.65 -0.99 -11.64
C PHE A 281 5.69 -1.56 -10.68
N ARG A 282 5.83 -2.89 -10.61
CA ARG A 282 6.80 -3.53 -9.69
C ARG A 282 8.24 -3.08 -9.93
N PHE A 283 8.55 -2.62 -11.15
CA PHE A 283 9.87 -2.14 -11.54
C PHE A 283 10.08 -0.65 -11.29
N TYR A 284 9.10 0.08 -10.77
CA TYR A 284 9.22 1.50 -10.54
C TYR A 284 10.49 1.84 -9.73
N LYS A 285 11.31 2.77 -10.24
CA LYS A 285 12.53 3.26 -9.58
C LYS A 285 12.45 4.73 -9.21
N SER A 286 12.00 5.58 -10.13
CA SER A 286 11.90 7.03 -9.90
C SER A 286 11.05 7.72 -10.97
N GLY A 287 10.68 8.97 -10.72
CA GLY A 287 9.87 9.79 -11.64
C GLY A 287 8.37 9.58 -11.44
N ILE A 288 7.54 10.05 -12.38
CA ILE A 288 6.08 9.98 -12.26
C ILE A 288 5.58 8.74 -13.00
N TYR A 289 5.12 7.74 -12.27
CA TYR A 289 4.57 6.51 -12.83
C TYR A 289 3.31 6.81 -13.64
N ILE A 290 3.35 6.39 -14.90
CA ILE A 290 2.20 6.28 -15.80
C ILE A 290 2.26 4.85 -16.36
N PRO A 291 1.23 4.01 -16.13
CA PRO A 291 1.24 2.64 -16.61
C PRO A 291 1.34 2.63 -18.13
N LYS A 292 2.07 1.69 -18.69
CA LYS A 292 2.06 1.47 -20.14
C LYS A 292 0.64 1.11 -20.60
N PRO A 293 0.26 1.43 -21.85
CA PRO A 293 -0.99 0.94 -22.41
C PRO A 293 -1.04 -0.60 -22.38
N ASN A 294 -2.24 -1.17 -22.20
CA ASN A 294 -2.51 -2.60 -22.33
C ASN A 294 -1.67 -3.51 -21.42
N GLN A 295 -1.18 -3.02 -20.27
CA GLN A 295 -0.55 -3.88 -19.27
C GLN A 295 -1.56 -4.82 -18.62
N ARG A 296 -1.12 -6.02 -18.24
CA ARG A 296 -1.97 -6.93 -17.47
C ARG A 296 -2.15 -6.39 -16.05
N PRO A 297 -3.39 -6.28 -15.55
CA PRO A 297 -3.63 -5.99 -14.15
C PRO A 297 -3.23 -7.20 -13.30
N LEU A 298 -2.56 -6.95 -12.18
CA LEU A 298 -2.10 -7.98 -11.25
C LEU A 298 -3.02 -8.09 -10.03
N GLY A 299 -3.58 -6.98 -9.56
CA GLY A 299 -4.44 -6.96 -8.38
C GLY A 299 -4.51 -5.60 -7.71
N GLY A 300 -5.37 -5.50 -6.70
CA GLY A 300 -5.50 -4.30 -5.90
C GLY A 300 -4.39 -4.16 -4.88
N HIS A 301 -3.88 -2.95 -4.71
CA HIS A 301 -2.94 -2.60 -3.66
C HIS A 301 -3.42 -1.38 -2.87
N ALA A 302 -3.18 -1.40 -1.56
CA ALA A 302 -3.51 -0.29 -0.66
C ALA A 302 -2.24 0.34 -0.11
N VAL A 303 -2.16 1.67 -0.18
CA VAL A 303 -0.98 2.49 0.05
C VAL A 303 -1.35 3.75 0.84
N ARG A 304 -0.34 4.44 1.35
CA ARG A 304 -0.54 5.65 2.15
C ARG A 304 -0.20 6.89 1.32
N LEU A 305 -1.19 7.75 1.09
CA LEU A 305 -1.02 9.01 0.37
C LEU A 305 -0.52 10.10 1.33
N VAL A 306 0.61 10.73 1.01
CA VAL A 306 1.31 11.68 1.90
C VAL A 306 1.54 13.07 1.30
N GLY A 307 1.24 13.25 0.01
CA GLY A 307 1.42 14.54 -0.66
C GLY A 307 1.01 14.54 -2.13
N TRP A 308 1.25 15.66 -2.78
CA TRP A 308 1.12 15.85 -4.22
C TRP A 308 2.11 16.90 -4.71
N GLY A 309 2.27 16.96 -6.03
CA GLY A 309 3.02 18.02 -6.68
C GLY A 309 2.83 18.02 -8.18
N GLU A 310 3.78 18.68 -8.84
CA GLU A 310 3.85 18.80 -10.29
C GLU A 310 5.33 18.88 -10.71
N GLU A 311 5.72 18.08 -11.71
CA GLU A 311 7.05 18.12 -12.35
C GLU A 311 6.87 18.10 -13.86
N ASN A 312 7.50 19.04 -14.57
CA ASN A 312 7.41 19.15 -16.05
C ASN A 312 5.96 19.13 -16.56
N ASP A 313 5.08 19.92 -15.94
CA ASP A 313 3.63 20.01 -16.21
C ASP A 313 2.84 18.71 -15.98
N ILE A 314 3.44 17.73 -15.30
CA ILE A 314 2.79 16.47 -14.92
C ILE A 314 2.52 16.48 -13.43
N LYS A 315 1.23 16.52 -13.10
CA LYS A 315 0.73 16.41 -11.74
C LYS A 315 0.93 14.99 -11.20
N TYR A 316 1.33 14.87 -9.94
CA TYR A 316 1.50 13.58 -9.28
C TYR A 316 0.93 13.56 -7.86
N TRP A 317 0.60 12.36 -7.40
CA TRP A 317 0.42 11.98 -6.01
C TRP A 317 1.73 11.43 -5.45
N LEU A 318 2.15 11.86 -4.26
CA LEU A 318 3.28 11.29 -3.54
C LEU A 318 2.78 10.24 -2.55
N VAL A 319 3.25 9.02 -2.72
CA VAL A 319 2.68 7.85 -2.04
C VAL A 319 3.77 7.05 -1.37
N ALA A 320 3.55 6.68 -0.10
CA ALA A 320 4.36 5.74 0.65
C ALA A 320 3.86 4.31 0.42
N ASN A 321 4.75 3.44 -0.07
CA ASN A 321 4.46 2.03 -0.27
C ASN A 321 4.69 1.22 1.03
N SER A 322 4.41 -0.08 0.98
CA SER A 322 4.58 -1.04 2.08
C SER A 322 5.54 -2.19 1.72
N TRP A 323 6.51 -1.93 0.83
CA TRP A 323 7.44 -2.92 0.28
C TRP A 323 8.91 -2.56 0.60
N THR A 324 9.19 -2.15 1.84
CA THR A 324 10.51 -1.71 2.32
C THR A 324 10.99 -0.38 1.72
N THR A 325 12.07 0.17 2.28
CA THR A 325 12.77 1.34 1.73
C THR A 325 13.65 1.03 0.52
N LYS A 326 13.88 -0.25 0.19
CA LYS A 326 14.76 -0.63 -0.93
C LYS A 326 14.07 -0.54 -2.29
N TRP A 327 12.74 -0.51 -2.30
CA TRP A 327 11.93 -0.34 -3.50
C TRP A 327 11.67 1.13 -3.83
N GLY A 328 11.65 1.49 -5.12
CA GLY A 328 11.29 2.83 -5.57
C GLY A 328 12.21 3.94 -5.07
N GLU A 329 11.62 5.08 -4.72
CA GLU A 329 12.32 6.25 -4.18
C GLU A 329 12.37 6.16 -2.65
N ASN A 330 13.20 5.25 -2.12
CA ASN A 330 13.30 4.97 -0.69
C ASN A 330 11.96 4.49 -0.06
N GLY A 331 11.22 3.66 -0.78
CA GLY A 331 9.89 3.16 -0.41
C GLY A 331 8.73 4.06 -0.84
N PHE A 332 9.01 5.23 -1.42
CA PHE A 332 8.02 6.11 -2.00
C PHE A 332 7.90 5.91 -3.51
N PHE A 333 6.79 6.37 -4.06
CA PHE A 333 6.61 6.55 -5.48
C PHE A 333 5.72 7.75 -5.79
N LYS A 334 5.86 8.27 -7.01
CA LYS A 334 4.96 9.26 -7.59
C LYS A 334 4.12 8.60 -8.66
N ILE A 335 2.82 8.86 -8.66
CA ILE A 335 1.89 8.39 -9.70
C ILE A 335 1.07 9.55 -10.23
N VAL A 336 0.75 9.52 -11.53
CA VAL A 336 -0.02 10.58 -12.19
C VAL A 336 -1.33 10.89 -11.46
N ARG A 337 -1.59 12.19 -11.29
CA ARG A 337 -2.76 12.76 -10.61
C ARG A 337 -3.72 13.43 -11.61
N GLY A 338 -5.02 13.41 -11.30
CA GLY A 338 -6.10 14.07 -12.03
C GLY A 338 -6.61 13.30 -13.25
N ARG A 339 -6.09 12.09 -13.47
CA ARG A 339 -6.50 11.20 -14.57
C ARG A 339 -7.28 9.98 -14.07
N ASN A 340 -7.24 9.70 -12.77
CA ASN A 340 -7.69 8.45 -12.17
C ASN A 340 -7.09 7.21 -12.86
N ALA A 341 -5.84 7.30 -13.33
CA ALA A 341 -5.10 6.16 -13.85
C ALA A 341 -4.98 5.09 -12.75
N CYS A 342 -5.04 3.81 -13.11
CA CYS A 342 -5.06 2.71 -12.14
C CYS A 342 -6.21 2.77 -11.11
N GLN A 343 -7.22 3.62 -11.32
CA GLN A 343 -8.30 3.88 -10.36
C GLN A 343 -7.81 4.44 -9.01
N ILE A 344 -6.63 5.08 -9.01
CA ILE A 344 -5.94 5.62 -7.81
C ILE A 344 -6.80 6.66 -7.05
N GLU A 345 -7.76 7.32 -7.70
CA GLU A 345 -8.67 8.32 -7.11
C GLU A 345 -10.06 7.75 -6.79
N SER A 346 -10.31 6.47 -7.08
CA SER A 346 -11.63 5.83 -6.89
C SER A 346 -11.83 5.26 -5.48
N MET A 347 -10.75 4.90 -4.79
CA MET A 347 -10.81 4.23 -3.48
C MET A 347 -9.89 4.91 -2.47
N VAL A 348 -10.25 6.14 -2.08
CA VAL A 348 -9.53 6.90 -1.05
C VAL A 348 -10.37 6.97 0.22
N TYR A 349 -9.77 6.67 1.35
CA TYR A 349 -10.41 6.67 2.66
C TYR A 349 -9.66 7.54 3.66
N SER A 350 -10.44 8.11 4.55
CA SER A 350 -10.04 9.03 5.60
C SER A 350 -10.66 8.56 6.92
N ALA A 351 -9.91 8.62 8.01
CA ALA A 351 -10.40 8.33 9.36
C ALA A 351 -9.95 9.44 10.33
N MET A 352 -10.88 9.98 11.11
CA MET A 352 -10.58 10.99 12.12
C MET A 352 -10.47 10.35 13.50
N PRO A 353 -9.38 10.56 14.25
CA PRO A 353 -9.20 9.97 15.56
C PRO A 353 -10.14 10.62 16.60
N ASP A 354 -10.57 9.84 17.59
CA ASP A 354 -11.23 10.32 18.79
C ASP A 354 -10.21 10.56 19.90
N LEU A 355 -9.66 11.78 19.97
CA LEU A 355 -8.62 12.12 20.96
C LEU A 355 -9.15 12.37 22.38
N LYS A 356 -10.47 12.22 22.60
CA LYS A 356 -11.11 12.41 23.91
C LYS A 356 -11.33 11.11 24.67
N LYS A 357 -11.18 9.96 24.01
CA LYS A 357 -11.39 8.63 24.59
C LYS A 357 -10.09 8.02 25.06
#